data_AF-A0A3M1C823-F1
#
_entry.id   AF-A0A3M1C823-F1
#
_cell.length_a   1.000
_cell.length_b   1.000
_cell.length_c   1.000
_cell.angle_alpha   90.00
_cell.angle_beta   90.00
_cell.angle_gamma   90.00
#
_symmetry.space_group_name_H-M   'P 1'
#
loop_
_entity.id
_entity.type
_entity.pdbx_description
1 polymer ?
#
loop_
_entity_poly.entity_id
_entity_poly.type
_entity_poly.pdbx_seq_one_letter_code
_entity_poly.pdbx_strand_id
1 'polypeptide(L)'
;MSNLFYFFKSLVLTFVFVFVLQIRIGNQSLEDRALFWIHDSQVMVPLQEVAEGGVKILQRMWDTLTRGLQRNFKEKLSWETRPGERELIQIKRSAQYLMKRVQTRSDQENTQEQKQHQRDYLDSHQPDRR
;
A
#
# COMPACT_ATOMS: atom_id res chain seq x y z
N MET A 1 22.07 -19.04 -46.86
CA MET A 1 23.51 -19.07 -46.44
C MET A 1 24.11 -17.67 -46.27
N SER A 2 23.80 -16.68 -47.12
CA SER A 2 24.31 -15.29 -47.02
C SER A 2 24.07 -14.60 -45.65
N ASN A 3 22.88 -14.77 -45.07
CA ASN A 3 22.52 -14.15 -43.78
C ASN A 3 23.37 -14.67 -42.61
N LEU A 4 23.77 -15.94 -42.65
CA LEU A 4 24.58 -16.54 -41.59
C LEU A 4 25.99 -15.94 -41.59
N PHE A 5 26.55 -15.69 -42.77
CA PHE A 5 27.86 -15.07 -42.92
C PHE A 5 27.87 -13.60 -42.46
N TYR A 6 26.77 -12.88 -42.73
CA TYR A 6 26.59 -11.52 -42.22
C TYR A 6 26.52 -11.49 -40.69
N PHE A 7 25.77 -12.41 -40.08
CA PHE A 7 25.68 -12.54 -38.63
C PHE A 7 27.05 -12.84 -37.98
N PHE A 8 27.83 -13.75 -38.56
CA PHE A 8 29.19 -14.04 -38.07
C PHE A 8 30.12 -12.83 -38.20
N LYS A 9 30.05 -12.08 -39.31
CA LYS A 9 30.82 -10.83 -39.45
C LYS A 9 30.43 -9.79 -38.41
N SER A 10 29.14 -9.58 -38.16
CA SER A 10 28.69 -8.64 -37.13
C SER A 10 29.11 -9.10 -35.73
N LEU A 11 29.05 -10.41 -35.45
CA LEU A 11 29.48 -10.96 -34.18
C LEU A 11 30.97 -10.71 -33.94
N VAL A 12 31.82 -11.03 -34.92
CA VAL A 12 33.27 -10.79 -34.85
C VAL A 12 33.56 -9.29 -34.71
N LEU A 13 32.86 -8.44 -35.45
CA LEU A 13 33.00 -6.99 -35.32
C LEU A 13 32.66 -6.52 -33.90
N THR A 14 31.55 -6.97 -33.33
CA THR A 14 31.16 -6.67 -31.95
C THR A 14 32.22 -7.13 -30.96
N PHE A 15 32.77 -8.33 -31.12
CA PHE A 15 33.88 -8.81 -30.28
C PHE A 15 35.11 -7.91 -30.39
N VAL A 16 35.51 -7.49 -31.60
CA VAL A 16 36.63 -6.56 -31.80
C VAL A 16 36.39 -5.24 -31.07
N PHE A 17 35.17 -4.68 -31.16
CA PHE A 17 34.82 -3.46 -30.41
C PHE A 17 34.92 -3.64 -28.90
N VAL A 18 34.39 -4.75 -28.37
CA VAL A 18 34.46 -5.07 -26.94
C VAL A 18 35.92 -5.22 -26.49
N PHE A 19 36.77 -5.90 -27.26
CA PHE A 19 38.19 -6.03 -26.95
C PHE A 19 38.91 -4.68 -26.95
N VAL A 20 38.61 -3.80 -27.89
CA VAL A 20 39.18 -2.44 -27.92
C VAL A 20 38.74 -1.63 -26.70
N LEU A 21 37.46 -1.73 -26.29
CA LEU A 21 36.91 -1.02 -25.13
C LEU A 21 37.60 -1.45 -23.81
N GLN A 22 37.97 -2.73 -23.74
CA GLN A 22 38.68 -3.33 -22.60
C GLN A 22 40.16 -2.96 -22.54
N ILE A 23 40.74 -2.38 -23.61
CA ILE A 23 42.11 -1.89 -23.57
C ILE A 23 42.19 -0.75 -22.54
N ARG A 24 42.92 -1.01 -21.46
CA ARG A 24 43.20 -0.04 -20.40
C ARG A 24 44.37 0.84 -20.83
N ILE A 25 44.16 2.15 -20.86
CA ILE A 25 45.22 3.14 -21.08
C ILE A 25 45.42 3.88 -19.74
N GLY A 26 46.46 3.51 -19.00
CA GLY A 26 46.71 4.01 -17.65
C GLY A 26 45.85 3.32 -16.58
N ASN A 27 45.28 4.09 -15.63
CA ASN A 27 44.47 3.58 -14.52
C ASN A 27 42.96 3.47 -14.82
N GLN A 28 42.53 3.81 -16.04
CA GLN A 28 41.12 3.78 -16.46
C GLN A 28 40.98 3.00 -17.77
N SER A 29 39.88 2.26 -17.91
CA SER A 29 39.55 1.63 -19.18
C SER A 29 39.03 2.67 -20.19
N LEU A 30 39.13 2.37 -21.49
CA LEU A 30 38.48 3.20 -22.52
C LEU A 30 36.96 3.22 -22.34
N GLU A 31 36.39 2.17 -21.77
CA GLU A 31 35.00 2.10 -21.33
C GLU A 31 34.68 3.15 -20.26
N ASP A 32 35.49 3.27 -19.21
CA ASP A 32 35.29 4.27 -18.15
C ASP A 32 35.35 5.69 -18.71
N ARG A 33 36.28 5.94 -19.65
CA ARG A 33 36.39 7.23 -20.34
C ARG A 33 35.23 7.52 -21.28
N ALA A 34 34.75 6.51 -22.01
CA ALA A 34 33.60 6.65 -22.90
C ALA A 34 32.32 6.87 -22.09
N LEU A 35 32.13 6.14 -20.99
CA LEU A 35 31.03 6.34 -20.05
C LEU A 35 31.07 7.73 -19.44
N PHE A 36 32.24 8.19 -18.99
CA PHE A 36 32.41 9.55 -18.47
C PHE A 36 32.08 10.59 -19.55
N TRP A 37 32.55 10.41 -20.79
CA TRP A 37 32.24 11.33 -21.89
C TRP A 37 30.76 11.34 -22.28
N ILE A 38 30.09 10.18 -22.27
CA ILE A 38 28.65 10.08 -22.52
C ILE A 38 27.87 10.77 -21.40
N HIS A 39 28.25 10.57 -20.14
CA HIS A 39 27.64 11.21 -18.97
C HIS A 39 27.88 12.72 -18.93
N ASP A 40 29.06 13.18 -19.31
CA ASP A 40 29.48 14.59 -19.33
C ASP A 40 29.01 15.31 -20.60
N SER A 41 28.59 14.57 -21.64
CA SER A 41 28.05 15.16 -22.86
C SER A 41 26.74 15.91 -22.56
N GLN A 42 26.62 17.10 -23.13
CA GLN A 42 25.41 17.94 -23.09
C GLN A 42 24.15 17.27 -23.65
N VAL A 43 24.25 16.04 -24.17
CA VAL A 43 23.13 15.21 -24.63
C VAL A 43 22.40 14.54 -23.46
N MET A 44 23.06 14.34 -22.32
CA MET A 44 22.44 13.74 -21.13
C MET A 44 21.40 14.67 -20.49
N VAL A 45 21.63 15.99 -20.54
CA VAL A 45 20.74 17.03 -20.00
C VAL A 45 19.34 16.99 -20.63
N PRO A 46 19.16 17.08 -21.97
CA PRO A 46 17.84 17.00 -22.57
C PRO A 46 17.19 15.61 -22.40
N LEU A 47 17.99 14.54 -22.34
CA LEU A 47 17.47 13.18 -22.10
C LEU A 47 16.86 13.06 -20.69
N GLN A 48 17.54 13.65 -19.70
CA GLN A 48 17.09 13.67 -18.31
C GLN A 48 15.86 14.57 -18.14
N GLU A 49 15.79 15.70 -18.84
CA GLU A 49 14.58 16.55 -18.90
C GLU A 49 13.38 15.82 -19.52
N VAL A 50 13.58 15.07 -20.60
CA VAL A 50 12.53 14.24 -21.21
C VAL A 50 12.08 13.11 -20.28
N ALA A 51 13.02 12.46 -19.59
CA ALA A 51 12.72 11.43 -18.61
C ALA A 51 11.91 11.99 -17.42
N GLU A 52 12.32 13.13 -16.86
CA GLU A 52 11.58 13.82 -15.80
C GLU A 52 10.20 14.29 -16.26
N GLY A 53 10.09 14.79 -17.49
CA GLY A 53 8.82 15.16 -18.12
C GLY A 53 7.89 13.96 -18.27
N GLY A 54 8.42 12.82 -18.73
CA GLY A 54 7.68 11.57 -18.87
C GLY A 54 7.14 11.04 -17.54
N VAL A 55 7.96 11.04 -16.49
CA VAL A 55 7.53 10.62 -15.14
C VAL A 55 6.42 11.52 -14.61
N LYS A 56 6.52 12.85 -14.78
CA LYS A 56 5.48 13.81 -14.36
C LYS A 56 4.16 13.60 -15.11
N ILE A 57 4.22 13.27 -16.41
CA ILE A 57 3.01 12.95 -17.20
C ILE A 57 2.37 11.66 -16.68
N LEU A 58 3.16 10.62 -16.44
CA LEU A 58 2.67 9.35 -15.94
C LEU A 58 1.97 9.50 -14.58
N GLN A 59 2.57 10.28 -13.66
CA GLN A 59 1.98 10.62 -12.38
C GLN A 59 0.66 11.37 -12.53
N ARG A 60 0.59 12.37 -13.41
CA ARG A 60 -0.65 13.13 -13.67
C ARG A 60 -1.75 12.26 -14.25
N MET A 61 -1.41 11.32 -15.14
CA MET A 61 -2.36 10.36 -15.68
C MET A 61 -2.89 9.42 -14.59
N TRP A 62 -2.00 8.91 -13.75
CA TRP A 62 -2.37 8.07 -12.62
C TRP A 62 -3.28 8.78 -11.62
N ASP A 63 -2.95 10.02 -11.26
CA ASP A 63 -3.76 10.86 -10.38
C ASP A 63 -5.14 11.16 -10.98
N THR A 64 -5.20 11.40 -12.29
CA THR A 64 -6.47 11.66 -12.99
C THR A 64 -7.35 10.42 -12.98
N LEU A 65 -6.76 9.24 -13.22
CA LEU A 65 -7.47 7.97 -13.29
C LEU A 65 -7.98 7.54 -11.90
N THR A 66 -7.14 7.66 -10.87
CA THR A 66 -7.51 7.37 -9.49
C THR A 66 -8.58 8.33 -8.97
N ARG A 67 -8.49 9.63 -9.26
CA ARG A 67 -9.54 10.61 -8.91
C ARG A 67 -10.84 10.34 -9.64
N GLY A 68 -10.80 9.91 -10.89
CA GLY A 68 -11.99 9.52 -11.66
C GLY A 68 -12.70 8.32 -11.04
N LEU A 69 -11.95 7.27 -10.70
CA LEU A 69 -12.48 6.11 -9.98
C LEU A 69 -13.05 6.52 -8.62
N GLN A 70 -12.29 7.28 -7.82
CA GLN A 70 -12.72 7.70 -6.51
C GLN A 70 -13.98 8.57 -6.54
N ARG A 71 -14.16 9.43 -7.57
CA ARG A 71 -15.41 10.19 -7.77
C ARG A 71 -16.59 9.27 -8.07
N ASN A 72 -16.43 8.30 -8.97
CA ASN A 72 -17.49 7.35 -9.31
C ASN A 72 -17.90 6.48 -8.10
N PHE A 73 -16.93 6.03 -7.30
CA PHE A 73 -17.19 5.31 -6.06
C PHE A 73 -17.82 6.21 -5.01
N LYS A 74 -17.32 7.43 -4.81
CA LYS A 74 -17.86 8.38 -3.84
C LYS A 74 -19.29 8.77 -4.20
N GLU A 75 -19.60 9.03 -5.47
CA GLU A 75 -20.98 9.29 -5.91
C GLU A 75 -21.88 8.07 -5.66
N LYS A 76 -21.41 6.87 -6.01
CA LYS A 76 -22.10 5.59 -5.74
C LYS A 76 -22.17 5.18 -4.26
N LEU A 77 -21.46 5.82 -3.34
CA LEU A 77 -21.64 5.59 -1.88
C LEU A 77 -22.33 6.77 -1.20
N SER A 78 -22.26 7.96 -1.81
CA SER A 78 -22.86 9.17 -1.24
C SER A 78 -24.39 9.11 -1.20
N TRP A 79 -25.03 8.30 -2.05
CA TRP A 79 -26.47 8.05 -1.97
C TRP A 79 -26.86 7.11 -0.81
N GLU A 80 -26.00 6.15 -0.43
CA GLU A 80 -26.21 5.28 0.76
C GLU A 80 -25.90 6.00 2.10
N THR A 81 -25.05 7.02 2.06
CA THR A 81 -24.54 7.69 3.27
C THR A 81 -25.26 9.01 3.59
N ARG A 82 -26.38 9.33 2.93
CA ARG A 82 -27.17 10.53 3.26
C ARG A 82 -27.84 10.35 4.64
N PRO A 83 -27.58 11.24 5.62
CA PRO A 83 -28.26 11.17 6.91
C PRO A 83 -29.73 11.58 6.72
N GLY A 84 -30.63 10.60 6.59
CA GLY A 84 -32.07 10.81 6.45
C GLY A 84 -32.82 9.72 5.66
N GLU A 85 -32.13 9.01 4.77
CA GLU A 85 -32.73 7.99 3.87
C GLU A 85 -32.29 6.55 4.21
N ARG A 86 -31.70 6.33 5.39
CA ARG A 86 -31.42 4.97 5.84
C ARG A 86 -32.76 4.29 6.09
N GLU A 87 -33.22 3.47 5.14
CA GLU A 87 -34.10 2.37 5.46
C GLU A 87 -33.42 1.63 6.61
N LEU A 88 -34.01 1.77 7.80
CA LEU A 88 -33.63 0.96 8.93
C LEU A 88 -33.83 -0.47 8.45
N ILE A 89 -32.73 -1.14 8.09
CA ILE A 89 -32.71 -2.58 7.93
C ILE A 89 -33.23 -3.08 9.27
N GLN A 90 -34.52 -3.38 9.31
CA GLN A 90 -35.15 -4.04 10.44
C GLN A 90 -34.56 -5.44 10.39
N ILE A 91 -33.33 -5.57 10.89
CA ILE A 91 -32.71 -6.85 11.16
C ILE A 91 -33.71 -7.49 12.11
N LYS A 92 -34.55 -8.39 11.58
CA LYS A 92 -35.48 -9.20 12.36
C LYS A 92 -34.60 -10.02 13.29
N ARG A 93 -34.29 -9.46 14.45
CA ARG A 93 -33.40 -10.08 15.43
C ARG A 93 -34.04 -11.41 15.78
N SER A 94 -33.32 -12.50 15.55
CA SER A 94 -33.81 -13.83 15.86
C SER A 94 -34.20 -13.88 17.35
N ALA A 95 -35.25 -14.62 17.68
CA ALA A 95 -35.71 -14.78 19.07
C ALA A 95 -34.56 -15.21 20.00
N GLN A 96 -33.59 -15.96 19.47
CA GLN A 96 -32.36 -16.37 20.16
C GLN A 96 -31.50 -15.18 20.63
N TYR A 97 -31.39 -14.11 19.85
CA TYR A 97 -30.64 -12.92 20.26
C TYR A 97 -31.33 -12.18 21.42
N LEU A 98 -32.66 -12.11 21.38
CA LEU A 98 -33.44 -11.48 22.45
C LEU A 98 -33.36 -12.29 23.75
N MET A 99 -33.48 -13.62 23.67
CA MET A 99 -33.31 -14.51 24.82
C MET A 99 -31.91 -14.40 25.43
N LYS A 100 -30.86 -14.42 24.60
CA LYS A 100 -29.48 -14.26 25.09
C LYS A 100 -29.30 -12.95 25.86
N ARG A 101 -29.91 -11.86 25.40
CA ARG A 101 -29.83 -10.56 26.07
C ARG A 101 -30.57 -10.51 27.41
N VAL A 102 -31.73 -11.16 27.50
CA VAL A 102 -32.47 -11.29 28.77
C VAL A 102 -31.66 -12.11 29.77
N GLN A 103 -31.08 -13.23 29.32
CA GLN A 103 -30.25 -14.09 30.16
C GLN A 103 -28.99 -13.38 30.66
N THR A 104 -28.31 -12.61 29.79
CA THR A 104 -27.15 -11.82 30.23
C THR A 104 -27.53 -10.75 31.26
N ARG A 105 -28.76 -10.19 31.20
CA ARG A 105 -29.23 -9.24 32.23
C ARG A 105 -29.51 -9.94 33.57
N SER A 106 -30.18 -11.08 33.56
CA SER A 106 -30.42 -11.84 34.80
C SER A 106 -29.12 -12.31 35.46
N ASP A 107 -28.13 -12.71 34.66
CA ASP A 107 -26.83 -13.13 35.19
C ASP A 107 -26.07 -11.95 35.83
N GLN A 108 -26.21 -10.74 35.28
CA GLN A 108 -25.62 -9.52 35.84
C GLN A 108 -26.29 -9.08 37.14
N GLU A 109 -27.62 -9.16 37.22
CA GLU A 109 -28.38 -8.87 38.45
C GLU A 109 -28.00 -9.84 39.57
N ASN A 110 -27.98 -11.14 39.29
CA ASN A 110 -27.55 -12.17 40.26
C ASN A 110 -26.10 -11.95 40.74
N THR A 111 -25.21 -11.53 39.84
CA THR A 111 -23.81 -11.24 40.19
C THR A 111 -23.68 -10.00 41.07
N GLN A 112 -24.54 -8.99 40.88
CA GLN A 112 -24.58 -7.79 41.72
C GLN A 112 -25.12 -8.10 43.12
N GLU A 113 -26.19 -8.90 43.22
CA GLU A 113 -26.75 -9.33 44.50
C GLU A 113 -25.74 -10.14 45.33
N GLN A 114 -25.00 -11.07 44.69
CA GLN A 114 -23.94 -11.81 45.37
C GLN A 114 -22.82 -10.91 45.91
N LYS A 115 -22.41 -9.90 45.13
CA LYS A 115 -21.39 -8.94 45.57
C LYS A 115 -21.87 -8.07 46.71
N GLN A 116 -23.16 -7.72 46.73
CA GLN A 116 -23.75 -6.92 47.79
C GLN A 116 -23.85 -7.73 49.09
N HIS A 117 -24.35 -8.96 49.03
CA HIS A 117 -24.31 -9.88 50.17
C HIS A 117 -22.90 -10.05 50.73
N GLN A 118 -21.90 -10.26 49.86
CA GLN A 118 -20.51 -10.42 50.32
C GLN A 118 -19.96 -9.17 51.02
N ARG A 119 -20.37 -7.96 50.60
CA ARG A 119 -20.03 -6.71 51.29
C ARG A 119 -20.71 -6.63 52.66
N ASP A 120 -21.99 -6.94 52.75
CA ASP A 120 -22.74 -6.92 54.02
C ASP A 120 -22.16 -7.94 55.02
N TYR A 121 -21.68 -9.10 54.53
CA TYR A 121 -20.95 -10.08 55.34
C TYR A 121 -19.59 -9.53 55.83
N LEU A 122 -18.85 -8.82 54.98
CA LEU A 122 -17.56 -8.22 55.35
C LEU A 122 -17.73 -7.09 56.39
N ASP A 123 -18.75 -6.25 56.22
CA ASP A 123 -19.03 -5.13 57.14
C ASP A 123 -19.51 -5.63 58.50
N SER A 124 -20.27 -6.72 58.56
CA SER A 124 -20.71 -7.34 59.83
C SER A 124 -19.61 -8.08 60.59
N HIS A 125 -18.49 -8.42 59.95
CA HIS A 125 -17.39 -9.18 60.54
C HIS A 125 -16.07 -8.39 60.67
N GLN A 126 -16.07 -7.08 60.42
CA GLN A 126 -14.93 -6.24 60.79
C GLN A 126 -14.93 -5.99 62.29
N PRO A 127 -13.93 -6.49 63.06
CA PRO A 127 -13.80 -6.13 64.45
C PRO A 127 -13.48 -4.64 64.55
N ASP A 128 -14.26 -3.92 65.35
CA ASP A 128 -14.12 -2.51 65.65
C ASP A 128 -12.66 -2.20 66.02
N ARG A 129 -11.88 -1.73 65.03
CA ARG A 129 -10.52 -1.23 65.27
C ARG A 129 -10.64 0.19 65.81
N ARG A 130 -10.87 0.28 67.11
CA ARG A 130 -10.57 1.48 67.91
C ARG A 130 -9.16 1.38 68.48
#